data_AF-A0A7Y4ZI09-F1
#
_entry.id   AF-A0A7Y4ZI09-F1
#
_cell.length_a   1.000
_cell.length_b   1.000
_cell.length_c   1.000
_cell.angle_alpha   90.00
_cell.angle_beta   90.00
_cell.angle_gamma   90.00
#
_symmetry.space_group_name_H-M   'P 1'
#
loop_
_entity.id
_entity.type
_entity.pdbx_description
1 polymer ?
#
loop_
_entity_poly.entity_id
_entity_poly.type
_entity_poly.pdbx_seq_one_letter_code
_entity_poly.pdbx_strand_id
1 'polypeptide(L)'
;MPPKPRRGAGKRPAAGKKPAPPAGITPTLLFEQVKNTAPWALALEPVLPAVKVLRGAAELEPRWRKGEAAEEYLVFLLAAHFTTVATFVPTDVDQRIRQHVWTNLAGARLASAIERTLEVAAWDVRPVTERHVDLDDEVLAGHQGEWFSVLSGALGRALSLGDAASADRARAWIEAELTREARLVQYARKHGTPQELLSVVTTVAHNLGDLSRVVDTWSPAIAASDVGRRYARLGHEDGARFDGAFVYAGALNKQLMALENHRFLPLRGPRALRRERAFLLPFGPYFYDWGKTLGATPLLADEERAEILQALLGVHERRTEENGCLRAIAGMNAGYPGGVDKLGKLLSAEGRMAMQRGGVRQALRRSEPEFLRRFHAAVER
;
A
#
# COMPACT_ATOMS: atom_id res chain seq x y z
N MET A 1 -71.35 -44.18 -16.74
CA MET A 1 -70.96 -42.76 -16.95
C MET A 1 -69.46 -42.63 -16.67
N PRO A 2 -68.64 -42.27 -17.66
CA PRO A 2 -67.20 -42.09 -17.47
C PRO A 2 -66.89 -40.76 -16.73
N PRO A 3 -65.84 -40.71 -15.89
CA PRO A 3 -65.50 -39.49 -15.15
C PRO A 3 -64.88 -38.42 -16.06
N LYS A 4 -65.29 -37.15 -15.84
CA LYS A 4 -64.81 -35.97 -16.57
C LYS A 4 -63.29 -35.74 -16.36
N PRO A 5 -62.55 -35.29 -17.39
CA PRO A 5 -61.14 -34.97 -17.28
C PRO A 5 -60.93 -33.71 -16.43
N ARG A 6 -59.98 -33.78 -15.48
CA ARG A 6 -59.55 -32.64 -14.67
C ARG A 6 -58.79 -31.63 -15.54
N ARG A 7 -59.25 -30.38 -15.55
CA ARG A 7 -58.56 -29.24 -16.17
C ARG A 7 -57.19 -29.06 -15.53
N GLY A 8 -56.13 -29.12 -16.34
CA GLY A 8 -54.76 -28.84 -15.92
C GLY A 8 -54.60 -27.39 -15.50
N ALA A 9 -54.03 -27.17 -14.31
CA ALA A 9 -53.62 -25.86 -13.83
C ALA A 9 -52.45 -25.35 -14.68
N GLY A 10 -52.65 -24.23 -15.38
CA GLY A 10 -51.60 -23.56 -16.13
C GLY A 10 -50.46 -23.12 -15.21
N LYS A 11 -49.23 -23.55 -15.52
CA LYS A 11 -48.01 -23.03 -14.90
C LYS A 11 -47.92 -21.53 -15.18
N ARG A 12 -47.97 -20.71 -14.13
CA ARG A 12 -47.59 -19.29 -14.21
C ARG A 12 -46.14 -19.17 -14.70
N PRO A 13 -45.82 -18.24 -15.61
CA PRO A 13 -44.44 -17.99 -16.02
C PRO A 13 -43.63 -17.57 -14.80
N ALA A 14 -42.46 -18.19 -14.63
CA ALA A 14 -41.54 -17.86 -13.55
C ALA A 14 -41.18 -16.37 -13.63
N ALA A 15 -41.41 -15.64 -12.55
CA ALA A 15 -40.94 -14.26 -12.41
C ALA A 15 -39.44 -14.23 -12.73
N GLY A 16 -39.05 -13.41 -13.71
CA GLY A 16 -37.65 -13.28 -14.12
C GLY A 16 -36.78 -12.98 -12.90
N LYS A 17 -35.80 -13.85 -12.64
CA LYS A 17 -34.81 -13.66 -11.57
C LYS A 17 -34.15 -12.31 -11.81
N LYS A 18 -34.24 -11.39 -10.83
CA LYS A 18 -33.48 -10.13 -10.89
C LYS A 18 -32.00 -10.47 -11.12
N PRO A 19 -31.30 -9.77 -12.03
CA PRO A 19 -29.88 -9.98 -12.22
C PRO A 19 -29.15 -9.79 -10.89
N ALA A 20 -28.19 -10.68 -10.62
CA ALA A 20 -27.36 -10.57 -9.43
C ALA A 20 -26.60 -9.22 -9.46
N PRO A 21 -26.44 -8.54 -8.32
CA PRO A 21 -25.65 -7.32 -8.29
C PRO A 21 -24.21 -7.63 -8.74
N PRO A 22 -23.53 -6.66 -9.37
CA PRO A 22 -22.13 -6.81 -9.71
C PRO A 22 -21.33 -7.10 -8.43
N ALA A 23 -20.35 -7.99 -8.54
CA ALA A 23 -19.48 -8.29 -7.41
C ALA A 23 -18.68 -7.03 -7.01
N GLY A 24 -18.51 -6.77 -5.72
CA GLY A 24 -17.64 -5.70 -5.21
C GLY A 24 -18.26 -4.88 -4.07
N ILE A 25 -17.51 -3.88 -3.63
CA ILE A 25 -17.97 -2.85 -2.70
C ILE A 25 -18.72 -1.77 -3.49
N THR A 26 -19.81 -1.22 -2.95
CA THR A 26 -20.51 -0.15 -3.66
C THR A 26 -19.64 1.11 -3.73
N PRO A 27 -19.68 1.90 -4.81
CA PRO A 27 -18.89 3.12 -4.91
C PRO A 27 -19.11 4.08 -3.73
N THR A 28 -20.35 4.27 -3.28
CA THR A 28 -20.65 5.14 -2.14
C THR A 28 -20.02 4.64 -0.84
N LEU A 29 -20.12 3.33 -0.54
CA LEU A 29 -19.53 2.75 0.67
C LEU A 29 -18.00 2.83 0.65
N LEU A 30 -17.38 2.59 -0.51
CA LEU A 30 -15.93 2.72 -0.64
C LEU A 30 -15.47 4.18 -0.47
N PHE A 31 -16.21 5.15 -0.99
CA PHE A 31 -15.89 6.57 -0.74
C PHE A 31 -16.00 6.93 0.75
N GLU A 32 -17.00 6.40 1.47
CA GLU A 32 -17.09 6.56 2.93
C GLU A 32 -15.91 5.91 3.66
N GLN A 33 -15.41 4.76 3.18
CA GLN A 33 -14.17 4.18 3.74
C GLN A 33 -12.97 5.12 3.51
N VAL A 34 -12.82 5.72 2.33
CA VAL A 34 -11.76 6.69 2.07
C VAL A 34 -11.88 7.90 3.01
N LYS A 35 -13.08 8.47 3.19
CA LYS A 35 -13.31 9.58 4.14
C LYS A 35 -12.89 9.24 5.57
N ASN A 36 -13.12 8.01 6.01
CA ASN A 36 -12.76 7.55 7.35
C ASN A 36 -11.27 7.22 7.51
N THR A 37 -10.57 6.96 6.41
CA THR A 37 -9.17 6.53 6.41
C THR A 37 -8.21 7.69 6.15
N ALA A 38 -8.54 8.57 5.19
CA ALA A 38 -7.69 9.66 4.74
C ALA A 38 -8.53 10.94 4.49
N PRO A 39 -9.24 11.47 5.51
CA PRO A 39 -10.06 12.68 5.37
C PRO A 39 -9.25 13.87 4.87
N TRP A 40 -8.00 14.01 5.33
CA TRP A 40 -7.08 15.07 4.91
C TRP A 40 -6.84 15.08 3.40
N ALA A 41 -6.81 13.92 2.73
CA ALA A 41 -6.55 13.83 1.29
C ALA A 41 -7.66 14.50 0.47
N LEU A 42 -8.89 14.51 0.99
CA LEU A 42 -10.06 15.10 0.33
C LEU A 42 -10.11 16.63 0.42
N ALA A 43 -9.30 17.21 1.31
CA ALA A 43 -9.22 18.63 1.62
C ALA A 43 -7.93 19.28 1.10
N LEU A 44 -7.06 18.53 0.42
CA LEU A 44 -5.83 19.07 -0.15
C LEU A 44 -6.11 20.04 -1.30
N GLU A 45 -5.29 21.09 -1.36
CA GLU A 45 -5.24 22.03 -2.47
C GLU A 45 -3.82 22.03 -3.10
N PRO A 46 -3.71 21.87 -4.44
CA PRO A 46 -4.79 21.65 -5.39
C PRO A 46 -5.48 20.28 -5.23
N VAL A 47 -6.77 20.20 -5.55
CA VAL A 47 -7.56 18.95 -5.48
C VAL A 47 -6.90 17.83 -6.29
N LEU A 48 -6.59 16.73 -5.62
CA LEU A 48 -5.99 15.55 -6.23
C LEU A 48 -6.87 14.95 -7.33
N PRO A 49 -6.29 14.42 -8.43
CA PRO A 49 -7.04 13.70 -9.45
C PRO A 49 -7.90 12.56 -8.89
N ALA A 50 -7.37 11.80 -7.93
CA ALA A 50 -8.09 10.73 -7.23
C ALA A 50 -9.39 11.24 -6.57
N VAL A 51 -9.34 12.41 -5.94
CA VAL A 51 -10.50 13.01 -5.26
C VAL A 51 -11.58 13.41 -6.25
N LYS A 52 -11.22 13.90 -7.44
CA LYS A 52 -12.18 14.20 -8.51
C LYS A 52 -12.95 12.94 -8.93
N VAL A 53 -12.27 11.81 -9.07
CA VAL A 53 -12.90 10.52 -9.35
C VAL A 53 -13.80 10.07 -8.20
N LEU A 54 -13.30 10.13 -6.97
CA LEU A 54 -14.01 9.64 -5.78
C LEU A 54 -15.29 10.42 -5.48
N ARG A 55 -15.33 11.73 -5.75
CA ARG A 55 -16.54 12.55 -5.59
C ARG A 55 -17.68 12.12 -6.52
N GLY A 56 -17.39 11.41 -7.61
CA GLY A 56 -18.40 10.85 -8.53
C GLY A 56 -19.11 9.58 -8.03
N ALA A 57 -18.87 9.13 -6.80
CA ALA A 57 -19.40 7.87 -6.26
C ALA A 57 -20.92 7.70 -6.41
N ALA A 58 -21.69 8.76 -6.11
CA ALA A 58 -23.16 8.73 -6.15
C ALA A 58 -23.70 8.59 -7.58
N GLU A 59 -23.02 9.17 -8.57
CA GLU A 59 -23.40 9.08 -9.99
C GLU A 59 -22.96 7.75 -10.61
N LEU A 60 -21.82 7.21 -10.16
CA LEU A 60 -21.27 5.96 -10.62
C LEU A 60 -22.10 4.75 -10.16
N GLU A 61 -22.59 4.76 -8.92
CA GLU A 61 -23.24 3.60 -8.31
C GLU A 61 -24.46 3.06 -9.08
N PRO A 62 -25.42 3.88 -9.56
CA PRO A 62 -26.55 3.40 -10.36
C PRO A 62 -26.12 2.67 -11.64
N ARG A 63 -25.09 3.18 -12.33
CA ARG A 63 -24.53 2.56 -13.55
C ARG A 63 -23.77 1.29 -13.22
N TRP A 64 -22.99 1.30 -12.14
CA TRP A 64 -22.32 0.12 -11.63
C TRP A 64 -23.33 -0.99 -11.32
N ARG A 65 -24.42 -0.70 -10.60
CA ARG A 65 -25.48 -1.68 -10.27
C ARG A 65 -26.11 -2.34 -11.50
N LYS A 66 -26.12 -1.66 -12.65
CA LYS A 66 -26.58 -2.19 -13.95
C LYS A 66 -25.50 -2.96 -14.73
N GLY A 67 -24.25 -2.93 -14.27
CA GLY A 67 -23.10 -3.52 -14.98
C GLY A 67 -22.56 -2.66 -16.12
N GLU A 68 -22.96 -1.39 -16.21
CA GLU A 68 -22.71 -0.47 -17.33
C GLU A 68 -21.48 0.44 -17.12
N ALA A 69 -20.73 0.25 -16.04
CA ALA A 69 -19.64 1.14 -15.63
C ALA A 69 -18.41 0.39 -15.12
N ALA A 70 -18.07 -0.75 -15.74
CA ALA A 70 -16.97 -1.60 -15.25
C ALA A 70 -15.60 -0.88 -15.31
N GLU A 71 -15.38 -0.06 -16.33
CA GLU A 71 -14.12 0.68 -16.51
C GLU A 71 -14.03 1.86 -15.54
N GLU A 72 -15.09 2.67 -15.44
CA GLU A 72 -15.14 3.77 -14.47
C GLU A 72 -15.06 3.26 -13.04
N TYR A 73 -15.64 2.09 -12.76
CA TYR A 73 -15.51 1.41 -11.48
C TYR A 73 -14.07 0.93 -11.23
N LEU A 74 -13.33 0.46 -12.23
CA LEU A 74 -11.90 0.18 -12.09
C LEU A 74 -11.14 1.44 -11.68
N VAL A 75 -11.33 2.55 -12.40
CA VAL A 75 -10.67 3.83 -12.08
C VAL A 75 -11.03 4.32 -10.68
N PHE A 76 -12.28 4.12 -10.27
CA PHE A 76 -12.75 4.44 -8.93
C PHE A 76 -12.04 3.60 -7.85
N LEU A 77 -11.87 2.30 -8.07
CA LEU A 77 -11.10 1.43 -7.16
C LEU A 77 -9.62 1.86 -7.09
N LEU A 78 -9.00 2.19 -8.23
CA LEU A 78 -7.61 2.65 -8.28
C LEU A 78 -7.45 3.98 -7.55
N ALA A 79 -8.39 4.91 -7.68
CA ALA A 79 -8.38 6.18 -6.97
C ALA A 79 -8.52 6.01 -5.45
N ALA A 80 -9.39 5.10 -5.00
CA ALA A 80 -9.53 4.78 -3.59
C ALA A 80 -8.25 4.15 -3.02
N HIS A 81 -7.64 3.24 -3.78
CA HIS A 81 -6.39 2.59 -3.41
C HIS A 81 -5.22 3.57 -3.32
N PHE A 82 -5.01 4.37 -4.37
CA PHE A 82 -3.99 5.43 -4.42
C PHE A 82 -4.05 6.32 -3.17
N THR A 83 -5.26 6.72 -2.79
CA THR A 83 -5.48 7.65 -1.68
C THR A 83 -5.18 7.02 -0.31
N THR A 84 -5.28 5.69 -0.18
CA THR A 84 -5.30 5.04 1.14
C THR A 84 -4.22 3.99 1.37
N VAL A 85 -3.52 3.49 0.34
CA VAL A 85 -2.62 2.33 0.45
C VAL A 85 -1.48 2.51 1.46
N ALA A 86 -0.95 3.73 1.59
CA ALA A 86 0.12 4.06 2.53
C ALA A 86 -0.38 4.55 3.91
N THR A 87 -1.67 4.37 4.21
CA THR A 87 -2.28 4.76 5.49
C THR A 87 -2.34 3.59 6.48
N PHE A 88 -2.76 3.85 7.72
CA PHE A 88 -2.91 2.80 8.73
C PHE A 88 -3.98 1.77 8.36
N VAL A 89 -5.09 2.20 7.76
CA VAL A 89 -6.25 1.35 7.45
C VAL A 89 -6.63 1.50 5.97
N PRO A 90 -5.83 0.96 5.04
CA PRO A 90 -6.09 1.07 3.61
C PRO A 90 -7.42 0.43 3.23
N THR A 91 -8.00 0.86 2.10
CA THR A 91 -9.18 0.21 1.53
C THR A 91 -8.84 -1.21 1.06
N ASP A 92 -9.72 -2.17 1.32
CA ASP A 92 -9.51 -3.57 0.94
C ASP A 92 -9.97 -3.84 -0.50
N VAL A 93 -9.24 -3.27 -1.47
CA VAL A 93 -9.53 -3.39 -2.90
C VAL A 93 -8.40 -4.05 -3.71
N ASP A 94 -7.26 -4.35 -3.07
CA ASP A 94 -6.05 -4.90 -3.67
C ASP A 94 -6.32 -6.10 -4.59
N GLN A 95 -6.88 -7.18 -4.03
CA GLN A 95 -7.10 -8.40 -4.81
C GLN A 95 -8.01 -8.15 -6.01
N ARG A 96 -8.95 -7.22 -5.86
CA ARG A 96 -9.89 -6.88 -6.93
C ARG A 96 -9.19 -6.15 -8.06
N ILE A 97 -8.42 -5.10 -7.76
CA ILE A 97 -7.69 -4.34 -8.79
C ILE A 97 -6.52 -5.13 -9.40
N ARG A 98 -5.95 -6.09 -8.67
CA ARG A 98 -4.84 -6.94 -9.16
C ARG A 98 -5.32 -8.12 -10.01
N GLN A 99 -6.53 -8.64 -9.79
CA GLN A 99 -7.00 -9.87 -10.45
C GLN A 99 -8.44 -9.79 -10.94
N HIS A 100 -9.40 -9.63 -10.03
CA HIS A 100 -10.81 -9.90 -10.32
C HIS A 100 -11.42 -9.00 -11.40
N VAL A 101 -11.00 -7.74 -11.48
CA VAL A 101 -11.48 -6.79 -12.50
C VAL A 101 -11.07 -7.20 -13.91
N TRP A 102 -9.89 -7.81 -14.07
CA TRP A 102 -9.31 -8.16 -15.36
C TRP A 102 -9.98 -9.36 -16.01
N THR A 103 -10.49 -10.32 -15.21
CA THR A 103 -11.08 -11.57 -15.70
C THR A 103 -12.18 -11.37 -16.74
N ASN A 104 -12.92 -10.26 -16.67
CA ASN A 104 -14.06 -9.98 -17.55
C ASN A 104 -13.76 -8.94 -18.65
N LEU A 105 -12.52 -8.49 -18.77
CA LEU A 105 -12.11 -7.54 -19.80
C LEU A 105 -11.48 -8.28 -20.99
N ALA A 106 -11.73 -7.77 -22.20
CA ALA A 106 -11.19 -8.26 -23.46
C ALA A 106 -11.27 -7.18 -24.54
N GLY A 107 -10.45 -7.31 -25.59
CA GLY A 107 -10.44 -6.40 -26.75
C GLY A 107 -10.29 -4.94 -26.34
N ALA A 108 -11.07 -4.05 -26.98
CA ALA A 108 -11.02 -2.60 -26.72
C ALA A 108 -11.21 -2.21 -25.24
N ARG A 109 -11.99 -2.98 -24.47
CA ARG A 109 -12.21 -2.70 -23.04
C ARG A 109 -10.99 -3.02 -22.18
N LEU A 110 -10.23 -4.05 -22.55
CA LEU A 110 -8.98 -4.36 -21.87
C LEU A 110 -7.93 -3.29 -22.18
N ALA A 111 -7.80 -2.91 -23.45
CA ALA A 111 -6.89 -1.85 -23.88
C ALA A 111 -7.21 -0.51 -23.17
N SER A 112 -8.49 -0.12 -23.14
CA SER A 112 -8.92 1.10 -22.44
C SER A 112 -8.58 1.04 -20.95
N ALA A 113 -8.92 -0.06 -20.27
CA ALA A 113 -8.60 -0.24 -18.85
C ALA A 113 -7.09 -0.16 -18.54
N ILE A 114 -6.23 -0.68 -19.43
CA ILE A 114 -4.77 -0.53 -19.31
C ILE A 114 -4.38 0.95 -19.36
N GLU A 115 -4.85 1.70 -20.36
CA GLU A 115 -4.53 3.14 -20.46
C GLU A 115 -5.01 3.91 -19.23
N ARG A 116 -6.22 3.61 -18.72
CA ARG A 116 -6.72 4.22 -17.48
C ARG A 116 -5.85 3.89 -16.26
N THR A 117 -5.32 2.67 -16.16
CA THR A 117 -4.36 2.32 -15.11
C THR A 117 -3.06 3.11 -15.26
N LEU A 118 -2.56 3.28 -16.47
CA LEU A 118 -1.33 4.03 -16.75
C LEU A 118 -1.48 5.52 -16.42
N GLU A 119 -2.66 6.11 -16.67
CA GLU A 119 -2.97 7.47 -16.22
C GLU A 119 -2.89 7.61 -14.69
N VAL A 120 -3.44 6.65 -13.94
CA VAL A 120 -3.37 6.65 -12.47
C VAL A 120 -1.93 6.47 -11.99
N ALA A 121 -1.17 5.60 -12.65
CA ALA A 121 0.24 5.35 -12.31
C ALA A 121 1.13 6.59 -12.47
N ALA A 122 0.71 7.56 -13.28
CA ALA A 122 1.41 8.84 -13.48
C ALA A 122 1.05 9.92 -12.45
N TRP A 123 0.11 9.67 -11.52
CA TRP A 123 -0.25 10.65 -10.49
C TRP A 123 0.88 10.82 -9.47
N ASP A 124 1.10 12.07 -9.04
CA ASP A 124 2.06 12.37 -7.98
C ASP A 124 1.60 11.76 -6.64
N VAL A 125 2.41 10.85 -6.10
CA VAL A 125 2.13 10.09 -4.88
C VAL A 125 2.47 10.87 -3.62
N ARG A 126 3.35 11.88 -3.69
CA ARG A 126 3.86 12.62 -2.52
C ARG A 126 2.76 13.18 -1.62
N PRO A 127 1.62 13.68 -2.15
CA PRO A 127 0.53 14.17 -1.31
C PRO A 127 -0.12 13.09 -0.41
N VAL A 128 0.02 11.81 -0.74
CA VAL A 128 -0.70 10.70 -0.06
C VAL A 128 0.20 9.70 0.66
N THR A 129 1.52 9.92 0.69
CA THR A 129 2.47 9.03 1.38
C THR A 129 3.67 9.77 1.93
N GLU A 130 4.11 9.37 3.13
CA GLU A 130 5.41 9.76 3.71
C GLU A 130 6.50 8.70 3.45
N ARG A 131 6.16 7.66 2.69
CA ARG A 131 7.07 6.61 2.23
C ARG A 131 7.42 6.80 0.76
N HIS A 132 8.06 7.92 0.48
CA HIS A 132 8.67 8.21 -0.80
C HIS A 132 10.12 8.67 -0.60
N VAL A 133 10.93 8.53 -1.64
CA VAL A 133 12.29 9.06 -1.70
C VAL A 133 12.37 9.95 -2.93
N ASP A 134 12.79 11.19 -2.73
CA ASP A 134 13.17 12.10 -3.81
C ASP A 134 14.67 11.92 -4.08
N LEU A 135 15.02 11.56 -5.30
CA LEU A 135 16.40 11.45 -5.79
C LEU A 135 16.54 12.37 -7.00
N ASP A 136 17.04 13.59 -6.77
CA ASP A 136 17.02 14.68 -7.75
C ASP A 136 15.59 14.94 -8.26
N ASP A 137 15.35 14.78 -9.56
CA ASP A 137 14.05 15.00 -10.20
C ASP A 137 13.15 13.74 -10.21
N GLU A 138 13.57 12.65 -9.55
CA GLU A 138 12.88 11.36 -9.55
C GLU A 138 12.25 11.05 -8.19
N VAL A 139 11.00 10.54 -8.20
CA VAL A 139 10.28 10.12 -6.99
C VAL A 139 10.06 8.61 -6.99
N LEU A 140 10.46 7.92 -5.92
CA LEU A 140 10.26 6.49 -5.74
C LEU A 140 9.39 6.21 -4.51
N ALA A 141 8.34 5.40 -4.64
CA ALA A 141 7.45 5.02 -3.55
C ALA A 141 6.93 3.58 -3.68
N GLY A 142 6.30 3.09 -2.62
CA GLY A 142 5.63 1.77 -2.63
C GLY A 142 4.45 1.71 -3.60
N HIS A 143 3.87 2.85 -3.96
CA HIS A 143 2.78 2.96 -4.92
C HIS A 143 3.16 2.40 -6.30
N GLN A 144 4.41 2.50 -6.74
CA GLN A 144 4.85 1.88 -7.99
C GLN A 144 4.72 0.34 -7.93
N GLY A 145 4.91 -0.29 -6.77
CA GLY A 145 4.63 -1.71 -6.52
C GLY A 145 3.17 -2.10 -6.71
N GLU A 146 2.26 -1.22 -6.32
CA GLU A 146 0.82 -1.38 -6.56
C GLU A 146 0.53 -1.37 -8.06
N TRP A 147 1.14 -0.45 -8.79
CA TRP A 147 0.96 -0.33 -10.24
C TRP A 147 1.61 -1.48 -11.02
N PHE A 148 2.76 -1.98 -10.57
CA PHE A 148 3.30 -3.26 -11.05
C PHE A 148 2.29 -4.39 -10.88
N SER A 149 1.69 -4.52 -9.69
CA SER A 149 0.73 -5.57 -9.41
C SER A 149 -0.51 -5.47 -10.30
N VAL A 150 -1.06 -4.28 -10.46
CA VAL A 150 -2.26 -4.04 -11.29
C VAL A 150 -1.99 -4.33 -12.77
N LEU A 151 -0.88 -3.80 -13.31
CA LEU A 151 -0.52 -4.01 -14.71
C LEU A 151 -0.03 -5.43 -15.00
N SER A 152 0.55 -6.12 -14.01
CA SER A 152 0.83 -7.56 -14.09
C SER A 152 -0.46 -8.38 -14.20
N GLY A 153 -1.52 -8.00 -13.49
CA GLY A 153 -2.85 -8.58 -13.65
C GLY A 153 -3.40 -8.39 -15.07
N ALA A 154 -3.29 -7.18 -15.60
CA ALA A 154 -3.69 -6.86 -16.97
C ALA A 154 -2.86 -7.64 -18.02
N LEU A 155 -1.54 -7.75 -17.82
CA LEU A 155 -0.65 -8.52 -18.67
C LEU A 155 -1.02 -10.01 -18.67
N GLY A 156 -1.20 -10.62 -17.49
CA GLY A 156 -1.63 -12.02 -17.38
C GLY A 156 -2.96 -12.26 -18.10
N ARG A 157 -3.89 -11.32 -18.01
CA ARG A 157 -5.15 -11.36 -18.76
C ARG A 157 -4.93 -11.28 -20.28
N ALA A 158 -4.15 -10.31 -20.76
CA ALA A 158 -3.87 -10.14 -22.18
C ALA A 158 -3.22 -11.39 -22.79
N LEU A 159 -2.24 -11.97 -22.08
CA LEU A 159 -1.59 -13.23 -22.46
C LEU A 159 -2.59 -14.40 -22.53
N SER A 160 -3.52 -14.50 -21.57
CA SER A 160 -4.55 -15.55 -21.60
C SER A 160 -5.51 -15.46 -22.78
N LEU A 161 -5.66 -14.26 -23.37
CA LEU A 161 -6.52 -14.00 -24.51
C LEU A 161 -5.78 -14.04 -25.85
N GLY A 162 -4.46 -14.15 -25.85
CA GLY A 162 -3.66 -13.96 -27.06
C GLY A 162 -3.69 -12.52 -27.61
N ASP A 163 -4.03 -11.54 -26.77
CA ASP A 163 -4.08 -10.12 -27.16
C ASP A 163 -2.67 -9.51 -27.09
N ALA A 164 -1.92 -9.65 -28.19
CA ALA A 164 -0.54 -9.20 -28.28
C ALA A 164 -0.39 -7.68 -28.05
N ALA A 165 -1.30 -6.87 -28.58
CA ALA A 165 -1.22 -5.41 -28.45
C ALA A 165 -1.37 -4.96 -26.99
N SER A 166 -2.39 -5.47 -26.28
CA SER A 166 -2.57 -5.18 -24.86
C SER A 166 -1.42 -5.73 -24.01
N ALA A 167 -0.92 -6.93 -24.33
CA ALA A 167 0.20 -7.53 -23.63
C ALA A 167 1.48 -6.70 -23.79
N ASP A 168 1.80 -6.28 -25.02
CA ASP A 168 2.97 -5.46 -25.30
C ASP A 168 2.90 -4.10 -24.61
N ARG A 169 1.70 -3.49 -24.58
CA ARG A 169 1.48 -2.21 -23.90
C ARG A 169 1.74 -2.29 -22.39
N ALA A 170 1.16 -3.28 -21.72
CA ALA A 170 1.39 -3.50 -20.28
C ALA A 170 2.85 -3.86 -20.00
N ARG A 171 3.44 -4.72 -20.82
CA ARG A 171 4.85 -5.12 -20.71
C ARG A 171 5.81 -3.94 -20.85
N ALA A 172 5.58 -3.07 -21.81
CA ALA A 172 6.42 -1.90 -22.06
C ALA A 172 6.51 -0.98 -20.82
N TRP A 173 5.38 -0.77 -20.13
CA TRP A 173 5.39 0.00 -18.89
C TRP A 173 6.14 -0.72 -17.77
N ILE A 174 5.88 -2.02 -17.57
CA ILE A 174 6.56 -2.82 -16.53
C ILE A 174 8.08 -2.80 -16.75
N GLU A 175 8.54 -2.99 -17.98
CA GLU A 175 9.98 -2.95 -18.30
C GLU A 175 10.59 -1.57 -18.10
N ALA A 176 9.87 -0.50 -18.46
CA ALA A 176 10.33 0.86 -18.26
C ALA A 176 10.49 1.17 -16.76
N GLU A 177 9.51 0.81 -15.93
CA GLU A 177 9.57 1.06 -14.49
C GLU A 177 10.64 0.19 -13.80
N LEU A 178 10.80 -1.09 -14.19
CA LEU A 178 11.90 -1.92 -13.69
C LEU A 178 13.27 -1.33 -14.05
N THR A 179 13.43 -0.86 -15.29
CA THR A 179 14.67 -0.19 -15.72
C THR A 179 14.94 1.06 -14.90
N ARG A 180 13.89 1.86 -14.66
CA ARG A 180 13.95 3.07 -13.84
C ARG A 180 14.35 2.76 -12.39
N GLU A 181 13.67 1.83 -11.73
CA GLU A 181 13.97 1.45 -10.34
C GLU A 181 15.40 0.88 -10.20
N ALA A 182 15.85 0.05 -11.14
CA ALA A 182 17.22 -0.47 -11.11
C ALA A 182 18.27 0.65 -11.21
N ARG A 183 18.04 1.65 -12.07
CA ARG A 183 18.90 2.84 -12.16
C ARG A 183 18.91 3.64 -10.85
N LEU A 184 17.75 3.79 -10.19
CA LEU A 184 17.66 4.49 -8.89
C LEU A 184 18.41 3.75 -7.78
N VAL A 185 18.37 2.41 -7.75
CA VAL A 185 19.20 1.63 -6.82
C VAL A 185 20.68 1.89 -7.06
N GLN A 186 21.14 1.81 -8.31
CA GLN A 186 22.54 2.06 -8.65
C GLN A 186 22.97 3.50 -8.31
N TYR A 187 22.10 4.48 -8.54
CA TYR A 187 22.34 5.87 -8.19
C TYR A 187 22.46 6.05 -6.68
N ALA A 188 21.48 5.59 -5.90
CA ALA A 188 21.48 5.72 -4.44
C ALA A 188 22.69 5.00 -3.81
N ARG A 189 23.10 3.86 -4.37
CA ARG A 189 24.29 3.12 -3.95
C ARG A 189 25.57 3.96 -4.09
N LYS A 190 25.71 4.69 -5.20
CA LYS A 190 26.89 5.51 -5.50
C LYS A 190 26.88 6.88 -4.84
N HIS A 191 25.72 7.53 -4.79
CA HIS A 191 25.59 8.97 -4.49
C HIS A 191 24.72 9.27 -3.28
N GLY A 192 23.75 8.42 -2.97
CA GLY A 192 22.83 8.66 -1.86
C GLY A 192 23.50 8.51 -0.49
N THR A 193 22.91 9.07 0.55
CA THR A 193 23.20 8.80 1.95
C THR A 193 22.83 7.37 2.34
N PRO A 194 23.32 6.82 3.47
CA PRO A 194 22.88 5.52 3.95
C PRO A 194 21.35 5.43 4.13
N GLN A 195 20.71 6.51 4.57
CA GLN A 195 19.27 6.56 4.74
C GLN A 195 18.53 6.51 3.40
N GLU A 196 18.93 7.32 2.43
CA GLU A 196 18.33 7.30 1.08
C GLU A 196 18.49 5.93 0.42
N LEU A 197 19.69 5.34 0.50
CA LEU A 197 19.95 3.99 -0.02
C LEU A 197 19.03 2.95 0.62
N LEU A 198 18.91 2.96 1.95
CA LEU A 198 18.05 2.03 2.67
C LEU A 198 16.57 2.21 2.31
N SER A 199 16.08 3.44 2.21
CA SER A 199 14.70 3.71 1.78
C SER A 199 14.44 3.26 0.34
N VAL A 200 15.41 3.46 -0.56
CA VAL A 200 15.34 3.00 -1.96
C VAL A 200 15.27 1.49 -2.05
N VAL A 201 16.19 0.77 -1.41
CA VAL A 201 16.21 -0.71 -1.50
C VAL A 201 14.98 -1.33 -0.84
N THR A 202 14.46 -0.74 0.25
CA THR A 202 13.20 -1.18 0.85
C THR A 202 12.02 -0.99 -0.09
N THR A 203 11.96 0.15 -0.76
CA THR A 203 10.89 0.46 -1.70
C THR A 203 10.94 -0.49 -2.90
N VAL A 204 12.11 -0.66 -3.53
CA VAL A 204 12.27 -1.57 -4.67
C VAL A 204 11.99 -3.01 -4.26
N ALA A 205 12.51 -3.49 -3.13
CA ALA A 205 12.23 -4.85 -2.66
C ALA A 205 10.72 -5.09 -2.43
N HIS A 206 10.01 -4.09 -1.88
CA HIS A 206 8.57 -4.13 -1.76
C HIS A 206 7.88 -4.21 -3.13
N ASN A 207 8.24 -3.31 -4.05
CA ASN A 207 7.64 -3.21 -5.39
C ASN A 207 7.82 -4.51 -6.20
N LEU A 208 9.01 -5.10 -6.17
CA LEU A 208 9.30 -6.38 -6.81
C LEU A 208 8.54 -7.55 -6.17
N GLY A 209 8.40 -7.55 -4.85
CA GLY A 209 7.61 -8.56 -4.13
C GLY A 209 6.13 -8.52 -4.52
N ASP A 210 5.61 -7.31 -4.76
CA ASP A 210 4.25 -7.07 -5.21
C ASP A 210 4.03 -7.53 -6.66
N LEU A 211 4.96 -7.23 -7.57
CA LEU A 211 4.98 -7.76 -8.93
C LEU A 211 4.96 -9.30 -8.94
N SER A 212 5.91 -9.93 -8.22
CA SER A 212 6.05 -11.39 -8.20
C SER A 212 4.79 -12.07 -7.68
N ARG A 213 4.14 -11.52 -6.65
CA ARG A 213 2.92 -12.08 -6.05
C ARG A 213 1.78 -12.19 -7.05
N VAL A 214 1.65 -11.23 -7.98
CA VAL A 214 0.61 -11.30 -9.02
C VAL A 214 0.99 -12.28 -10.12
N VAL A 215 2.26 -12.35 -10.51
CA VAL A 215 2.75 -13.35 -11.47
C VAL A 215 2.47 -14.77 -10.97
N ASP A 216 2.65 -15.03 -9.67
CA ASP A 216 2.36 -16.33 -9.04
C ASP A 216 0.88 -16.74 -9.12
N THR A 217 -0.01 -15.79 -9.45
CA THR A 217 -1.46 -16.03 -9.59
C THR A 217 -1.90 -16.21 -11.05
N TRP A 218 -0.98 -16.08 -12.01
CA TRP A 218 -1.25 -16.38 -13.41
C TRP A 218 -1.56 -17.87 -13.59
N SER A 219 -2.17 -18.23 -14.72
CA SER A 219 -2.39 -19.64 -15.03
C SER A 219 -1.04 -20.37 -15.11
N PRO A 220 -0.97 -21.67 -14.73
CA PRO A 220 0.30 -22.40 -14.70
C PRO A 220 1.08 -22.34 -16.02
N ALA A 221 0.38 -22.36 -17.16
CA ALA A 221 1.00 -22.25 -18.47
C ALA A 221 1.67 -20.89 -18.71
N ILE A 222 1.04 -19.79 -18.27
CA ILE A 222 1.61 -18.44 -18.43
C ILE A 222 2.72 -18.20 -17.39
N ALA A 223 2.53 -18.64 -16.14
CA ALA A 223 3.56 -18.54 -15.10
C ALA A 223 4.84 -19.30 -15.48
N ALA A 224 4.71 -20.47 -16.12
CA ALA A 224 5.84 -21.26 -16.61
C ALA A 224 6.38 -20.79 -17.98
N SER A 225 5.82 -19.75 -18.60
CA SER A 225 6.35 -19.17 -19.84
C SER A 225 7.61 -18.34 -19.57
N ASP A 226 8.32 -17.95 -20.64
CA ASP A 226 9.45 -17.02 -20.53
C ASP A 226 9.03 -15.68 -19.92
N VAL A 227 7.83 -15.20 -20.21
CA VAL A 227 7.29 -13.96 -19.64
C VAL A 227 7.01 -14.10 -18.14
N GLY A 228 6.47 -15.26 -17.71
CA GLY A 228 6.25 -15.54 -16.29
C GLY A 228 7.56 -15.58 -15.51
N ARG A 229 8.54 -16.36 -16.00
CA ARG A 229 9.89 -16.40 -15.40
C ARG A 229 10.59 -15.04 -15.39
N ARG A 230 10.35 -14.21 -16.40
CA ARG A 230 10.97 -12.88 -16.54
C ARG A 230 10.59 -11.91 -15.42
N TYR A 231 9.42 -12.06 -14.81
CA TYR A 231 8.90 -11.15 -13.77
C TYR A 231 8.77 -11.79 -12.39
N ALA A 232 8.89 -13.12 -12.29
CA ALA A 232 8.96 -13.80 -11.02
C ALA A 232 10.33 -13.56 -10.36
N ARG A 233 10.34 -13.39 -9.03
CA ARG A 233 11.56 -13.52 -8.20
C ARG A 233 12.76 -12.66 -8.62
N LEU A 234 12.53 -11.47 -9.17
CA LEU A 234 13.61 -10.56 -9.64
C LEU A 234 14.63 -10.16 -8.56
N GLY A 235 14.25 -10.20 -7.28
CA GLY A 235 15.15 -9.92 -6.15
C GLY A 235 15.99 -11.11 -5.67
N HIS A 236 15.92 -12.27 -6.36
CA HIS A 236 16.64 -13.48 -6.00
C HIS A 236 17.80 -13.76 -6.97
N GLU A 237 18.80 -14.53 -6.53
CA GLU A 237 20.00 -14.86 -7.31
C GLU A 237 19.68 -15.50 -8.67
N ASP A 238 18.63 -16.33 -8.73
CA ASP A 238 18.16 -16.99 -9.94
C ASP A 238 17.41 -16.05 -10.91
N GLY A 239 17.09 -14.82 -10.47
CA GLY A 239 16.42 -13.78 -11.24
C GLY A 239 17.33 -12.64 -11.71
N ALA A 240 18.67 -12.79 -11.64
CA ALA A 240 19.63 -11.73 -11.88
C ALA A 240 19.46 -11.05 -13.25
N ARG A 241 18.89 -9.83 -13.23
CA ARG A 241 18.78 -8.87 -14.32
C ARG A 241 19.28 -7.51 -13.84
N PHE A 242 19.44 -6.55 -14.75
CA PHE A 242 19.79 -5.17 -14.41
C PHE A 242 21.08 -5.06 -13.57
N ASP A 243 22.11 -5.79 -13.99
CA ASP A 243 23.44 -5.81 -13.36
C ASP A 243 23.40 -6.14 -11.86
N GLY A 244 22.43 -6.96 -11.43
CA GLY A 244 22.30 -7.40 -10.04
C GLY A 244 21.71 -6.35 -9.09
N ALA A 245 21.23 -5.21 -9.59
CA ALA A 245 20.66 -4.14 -8.76
C ALA A 245 19.54 -4.64 -7.83
N PHE A 246 18.67 -5.50 -8.34
CA PHE A 246 17.55 -6.04 -7.57
C PHE A 246 17.96 -7.12 -6.56
N VAL A 247 18.97 -7.93 -6.87
CA VAL A 247 19.55 -8.89 -5.93
C VAL A 247 20.20 -8.15 -4.77
N TYR A 248 20.97 -7.09 -5.07
CA TYR A 248 21.54 -6.20 -4.06
C TYR A 248 20.45 -5.55 -3.19
N ALA A 249 19.41 -4.97 -3.81
CA ALA A 249 18.32 -4.34 -3.06
C ALA A 249 17.59 -5.35 -2.15
N GLY A 250 17.29 -6.54 -2.66
CA GLY A 250 16.68 -7.61 -1.89
C GLY A 250 17.53 -8.06 -0.70
N ALA A 251 18.84 -8.26 -0.92
CA ALA A 251 19.78 -8.66 0.12
C ALA A 251 19.90 -7.61 1.23
N LEU A 252 20.16 -6.35 0.87
CA LEU A 252 20.32 -5.26 1.83
C LEU A 252 19.00 -4.99 2.59
N ASN A 253 17.86 -5.00 1.90
CA ASN A 253 16.56 -4.87 2.55
C ASN A 253 16.33 -6.02 3.56
N LYS A 254 16.60 -7.27 3.18
CA LYS A 254 16.45 -8.42 4.08
C LYS A 254 17.36 -8.31 5.31
N GLN A 255 18.57 -7.81 5.13
CA GLN A 255 19.55 -7.65 6.20
C GLN A 255 19.14 -6.59 7.22
N LEU A 256 18.63 -5.43 6.78
CA LEU A 256 18.49 -4.26 7.66
C LEU A 256 17.08 -3.70 7.80
N MET A 257 16.20 -3.87 6.81
CA MET A 257 15.00 -3.05 6.68
C MET A 257 13.68 -3.83 6.62
N ALA A 258 13.73 -5.12 6.27
CA ALA A 258 12.53 -5.93 6.08
C ALA A 258 11.68 -6.01 7.36
N LEU A 259 12.33 -6.18 8.52
CA LEU A 259 11.65 -6.17 9.80
C LEU A 259 11.05 -4.79 10.11
N GLU A 260 11.82 -3.72 9.88
CA GLU A 260 11.42 -2.34 10.19
C GLU A 260 10.22 -1.82 9.40
N ASN A 261 9.81 -2.49 8.32
CA ASN A 261 8.77 -2.00 7.42
C ASN A 261 7.59 -2.98 7.24
N HIS A 262 7.51 -3.99 8.12
CA HIS A 262 6.36 -4.88 8.20
C HIS A 262 5.06 -4.16 8.63
N ARG A 263 3.93 -4.86 8.55
CA ARG A 263 2.62 -4.31 8.92
C ARG A 263 2.55 -3.94 10.40
N PHE A 264 2.27 -2.67 10.70
CA PHE A 264 2.05 -2.10 12.03
C PHE A 264 0.58 -2.21 12.47
N LEU A 265 0.05 -3.43 12.56
CA LEU A 265 -1.39 -3.65 12.82
C LEU A 265 -1.94 -2.94 14.08
N PRO A 266 -1.21 -2.87 15.21
CA PRO A 266 -1.66 -2.10 16.38
C PRO A 266 -1.90 -0.61 16.08
N LEU A 267 -1.14 0.01 15.17
CA LEU A 267 -1.32 1.42 14.79
C LEU A 267 -2.62 1.68 14.00
N ARG A 268 -3.40 0.64 13.67
CA ARG A 268 -4.75 0.78 13.12
C ARG A 268 -5.78 1.26 14.14
N GLY A 269 -5.53 0.99 15.42
CA GLY A 269 -6.41 1.32 16.54
C GLY A 269 -6.58 2.83 16.71
N PRO A 270 -5.48 3.58 16.95
CA PRO A 270 -5.54 5.02 17.19
C PRO A 270 -6.15 5.79 16.03
N ARG A 271 -7.41 6.18 16.15
CA ARG A 271 -8.14 6.89 15.08
C ARG A 271 -7.55 8.27 14.81
N ALA A 272 -6.94 8.88 15.83
CA ALA A 272 -6.32 10.20 15.73
C ALA A 272 -5.19 10.24 14.67
N LEU A 273 -4.50 9.12 14.43
CA LEU A 273 -3.47 9.01 13.38
C LEU A 273 -3.99 9.19 11.95
N ARG A 274 -5.31 9.14 11.75
CA ARG A 274 -5.96 9.33 10.44
C ARG A 274 -6.32 10.79 10.17
N ARG A 275 -6.21 11.66 11.18
CA ARG A 275 -6.70 13.05 11.13
C ARG A 275 -5.92 13.90 10.15
N GLU A 276 -4.59 13.78 10.17
CA GLU A 276 -3.67 14.65 9.44
C GLU A 276 -2.71 13.86 8.57
N ARG A 277 -2.34 14.43 7.40
CA ARG A 277 -1.30 13.87 6.53
C ARG A 277 0.03 13.73 7.28
N ALA A 278 0.40 14.72 8.09
CA ALA A 278 1.65 14.72 8.85
C ALA A 278 1.76 13.56 9.87
N PHE A 279 0.67 12.82 10.13
CA PHE A 279 0.67 11.66 11.02
C PHE A 279 0.91 10.33 10.28
N LEU A 280 1.03 10.35 8.95
CA LEU A 280 1.42 9.19 8.17
C LEU A 280 2.80 8.67 8.60
N LEU A 281 2.94 7.35 8.57
CA LEU A 281 4.12 6.66 9.06
C LEU A 281 5.24 6.68 8.00
N PRO A 282 6.44 7.20 8.30
CA PRO A 282 7.54 7.23 7.34
C PRO A 282 8.18 5.82 7.18
N PHE A 283 9.36 5.75 6.56
CA PHE A 283 10.18 4.54 6.49
C PHE A 283 10.74 4.17 7.87
N GLY A 284 10.63 2.90 8.25
CA GLY A 284 11.31 2.38 9.44
C GLY A 284 12.80 2.19 9.17
N PRO A 285 13.70 2.42 10.16
CA PRO A 285 13.42 2.75 11.56
C PRO A 285 13.32 4.26 11.86
N TYR A 286 13.21 5.13 10.86
CA TYR A 286 13.34 6.59 10.97
C TYR A 286 12.10 7.29 11.55
N PHE A 287 11.57 6.78 12.66
CA PHE A 287 10.33 7.27 13.25
C PHE A 287 10.53 8.34 14.33
N TYR A 288 11.77 8.76 14.60
CA TYR A 288 12.05 9.72 15.68
C TYR A 288 11.37 11.06 15.47
N ASP A 289 11.55 11.69 14.31
CA ASP A 289 10.93 12.99 14.03
C ASP A 289 9.40 12.90 13.89
N TRP A 290 8.90 11.78 13.37
CA TRP A 290 7.46 11.48 13.38
C TRP A 290 6.92 11.38 14.81
N GLY A 291 7.59 10.62 15.68
CA GLY A 291 7.25 10.53 17.10
C GLY A 291 7.31 11.88 17.81
N LYS A 292 8.32 12.70 17.51
CA LYS A 292 8.45 14.06 18.04
C LYS A 292 7.30 14.96 17.61
N THR A 293 6.90 14.86 16.35
CA THR A 293 5.72 15.56 15.81
C THR A 293 4.45 15.18 16.56
N LEU A 294 4.22 13.88 16.80
CA LEU A 294 3.08 13.39 17.58
C LEU A 294 3.13 13.85 19.05
N GLY A 295 4.32 13.88 19.64
CA GLY A 295 4.51 14.38 21.00
C GLY A 295 4.20 15.87 21.15
N ALA A 296 4.58 16.69 20.17
CA ALA A 296 4.52 18.15 20.27
C ALA A 296 3.24 18.80 19.68
N THR A 297 2.59 18.15 18.71
CA THR A 297 1.48 18.75 17.97
C THR A 297 0.29 19.09 18.86
N PRO A 298 -0.34 20.27 18.77
CA PRO A 298 -1.54 20.60 19.54
C PRO A 298 -2.80 19.86 19.04
N LEU A 299 -2.71 19.18 17.90
CA LEU A 299 -3.84 18.47 17.27
C LEU A 299 -4.20 17.14 17.94
N LEU A 300 -3.44 16.73 18.97
CA LEU A 300 -3.70 15.52 19.75
C LEU A 300 -3.99 15.88 21.21
N ALA A 301 -5.00 15.24 21.78
CA ALA A 301 -5.20 15.22 23.22
C ALA A 301 -4.24 14.22 23.90
N ASP A 302 -4.07 14.32 25.22
CA ASP A 302 -3.16 13.44 25.95
C ASP A 302 -3.62 11.98 25.94
N GLU A 303 -4.93 11.75 25.96
CA GLU A 303 -5.54 10.43 25.81
C GLU A 303 -5.22 9.81 24.44
N GLU A 304 -5.23 10.63 23.38
CA GLU A 304 -4.89 10.18 22.01
C GLU A 304 -3.40 9.87 21.90
N ARG A 305 -2.53 10.70 22.51
CA ARG A 305 -1.09 10.39 22.60
C ARG A 305 -0.84 9.12 23.39
N ALA A 306 -1.57 8.89 24.48
CA ALA A 306 -1.46 7.68 25.27
C ALA A 306 -1.93 6.44 24.49
N GLU A 307 -3.00 6.55 23.69
CA GLU A 307 -3.46 5.47 22.80
C GLU A 307 -2.40 5.13 21.74
N ILE A 308 -1.79 6.14 21.11
CA ILE A 308 -0.70 5.95 20.15
C ILE A 308 0.51 5.30 20.82
N LEU A 309 0.92 5.79 21.99
CA LEU A 309 2.02 5.22 22.78
C LEU A 309 1.75 3.76 23.14
N GLN A 310 0.53 3.44 23.58
CA GLN A 310 0.09 2.08 23.88
C GLN A 310 0.21 1.17 22.64
N ALA A 311 -0.19 1.66 21.47
CA ALA A 311 -0.07 0.91 20.22
C ALA A 311 1.39 0.67 19.80
N LEU A 312 2.27 1.68 19.94
CA LEU A 312 3.71 1.55 19.68
C LEU A 312 4.38 0.53 20.60
N LEU A 313 4.05 0.56 21.90
CA LEU A 313 4.50 -0.43 22.87
C LEU A 313 4.04 -1.84 22.46
N GLY A 314 2.76 -1.98 22.09
CA GLY A 314 2.21 -3.26 21.65
C GLY A 314 2.85 -3.83 20.37
N VAL A 315 3.33 -2.99 19.46
CA VAL A 315 4.16 -3.44 18.33
C VAL A 315 5.51 -3.96 18.84
N HIS A 316 6.23 -3.15 19.60
CA HIS A 316 7.57 -3.50 20.08
C HIS A 316 7.58 -4.77 20.93
N GLU A 317 6.57 -4.98 21.78
CA GLU A 317 6.47 -6.20 22.59
C GLU A 317 6.37 -7.48 21.77
N ARG A 318 5.76 -7.41 20.58
CA ARG A 318 5.64 -8.55 19.66
C ARG A 318 6.88 -8.72 18.80
N ARG A 319 7.70 -7.67 18.67
CA ARG A 319 8.83 -7.60 17.73
C ARG A 319 9.94 -6.74 18.33
N THR A 320 10.68 -7.35 19.24
CA THR A 320 11.71 -6.67 20.03
C THR A 320 12.96 -6.29 19.23
N GLU A 321 13.13 -6.88 18.04
CA GLU A 321 14.25 -6.63 17.13
C GLU A 321 14.04 -5.39 16.24
N GLU A 322 12.80 -4.90 16.13
CA GLU A 322 12.47 -3.69 15.37
C GLU A 322 12.76 -2.44 16.22
N ASN A 323 13.38 -1.44 15.59
CA ASN A 323 13.79 -0.19 16.21
C ASN A 323 12.79 0.94 15.97
N GLY A 324 12.03 0.92 14.87
CA GLY A 324 11.15 2.01 14.47
C GLY A 324 10.22 2.47 15.60
N CYS A 325 9.48 1.54 16.23
CA CYS A 325 8.57 1.91 17.32
C CYS A 325 9.30 2.48 18.54
N LEU A 326 10.51 1.99 18.85
CA LEU A 326 11.34 2.55 19.91
C LEU A 326 11.82 3.96 19.58
N ARG A 327 12.17 4.23 18.31
CA ARG A 327 12.53 5.58 17.84
C ARG A 327 11.35 6.53 17.91
N ALA A 328 10.15 6.08 17.53
CA ALA A 328 8.92 6.86 17.69
C ALA A 328 8.67 7.23 19.17
N ILE A 329 8.79 6.27 20.08
CA ILE A 329 8.60 6.50 21.53
C ILE A 329 9.65 7.50 22.06
N ALA A 330 10.91 7.37 21.66
CA ALA A 330 11.96 8.32 22.00
C ALA A 330 11.68 9.72 21.44
N GLY A 331 11.16 9.81 20.21
CA GLY A 331 10.70 11.05 19.60
C GLY A 331 9.57 11.69 20.40
N MET A 332 8.51 10.93 20.72
CA MET A 332 7.39 11.40 21.55
C MET A 332 7.88 11.91 22.90
N ASN A 333 8.84 11.23 23.53
CA ASN A 333 9.44 11.66 24.79
C ASN A 333 10.15 13.01 24.68
N ALA A 334 10.84 13.25 23.58
CA ALA A 334 11.52 14.51 23.33
C ALA A 334 10.55 15.65 22.95
N GLY A 335 9.43 15.33 22.28
CA GLY A 335 8.45 16.31 21.82
C GLY A 335 7.40 16.70 22.87
N TYR A 336 7.05 15.80 23.78
CA TYR A 336 5.96 16.02 24.75
C TYR A 336 6.45 16.72 26.04
N PRO A 337 5.82 17.82 26.50
CA PRO A 337 6.24 18.56 27.70
C PRO A 337 6.31 17.71 28.99
N GLY A 338 7.53 17.37 29.41
CA GLY A 338 7.78 16.52 30.57
C GLY A 338 7.81 15.02 30.29
N GLY A 339 7.90 14.62 29.03
CA GLY A 339 8.20 13.26 28.59
C GLY A 339 7.03 12.29 28.64
N VAL A 340 7.19 11.14 27.98
CA VAL A 340 6.15 10.09 27.89
C VAL A 340 5.81 9.48 29.25
N ASP A 341 6.66 9.64 30.27
CA ASP A 341 6.37 9.18 31.64
C ASP A 341 5.10 9.85 32.20
N LYS A 342 4.75 11.08 31.77
CA LYS A 342 3.48 11.73 32.13
C LYS A 342 2.26 11.05 31.52
N LEU A 343 2.38 10.57 30.28
CA LEU A 343 1.33 9.81 29.60
C LEU A 343 1.14 8.43 30.24
N GLY A 344 2.14 7.93 30.99
CA GLY A 344 2.10 6.63 31.66
C GLY A 344 0.87 6.42 32.57
N LYS A 345 0.31 7.49 33.14
CA LYS A 345 -0.90 7.41 33.97
C LYS A 345 -2.15 7.05 33.17
N LEU A 346 -2.17 7.35 31.88
CA LEU A 346 -3.27 7.10 30.94
C LEU A 346 -3.13 5.74 30.22
N LEU A 347 -1.96 5.10 30.33
CA LEU A 347 -1.72 3.76 29.76
C LEU A 347 -2.45 2.67 30.55
N SER A 348 -2.67 1.52 29.90
CA SER A 348 -3.12 0.31 30.58
C SER A 348 -2.06 -0.18 31.59
N ALA A 349 -2.43 -1.11 32.48
CA ALA A 349 -1.46 -1.73 33.39
C ALA A 349 -0.29 -2.38 32.62
N GLU A 350 -0.59 -3.06 31.52
CA GLU A 350 0.40 -3.66 30.62
C GLU A 350 1.29 -2.59 29.98
N GLY A 351 0.72 -1.50 29.46
CA GLY A 351 1.49 -0.40 28.88
C GLY A 351 2.45 0.26 29.89
N ARG A 352 2.00 0.43 31.14
CA ARG A 352 2.87 0.92 32.22
C ARG A 352 4.04 -0.01 32.50
N MET A 353 3.81 -1.33 32.50
CA MET A 353 4.89 -2.31 32.65
C MET A 353 5.83 -2.31 31.43
N ALA A 354 5.28 -2.21 30.22
CA ALA A 354 6.05 -2.13 28.97
C ALA A 354 7.04 -0.95 28.98
N MET A 355 6.60 0.22 29.47
CA MET A 355 7.44 1.41 29.62
C MET A 355 8.66 1.22 30.51
N GLN A 356 8.61 0.27 31.47
CA GLN A 356 9.72 -0.03 32.37
C GLN A 356 10.71 -1.05 31.81
N ARG A 357 10.42 -1.67 30.66
CA ARG A 357 11.30 -2.68 30.05
C ARG A 357 12.60 -2.05 29.58
N GLY A 358 13.68 -2.82 29.67
CA GLY A 358 15.05 -2.37 29.35
C GLY A 358 15.19 -1.78 27.95
N GLY A 359 14.56 -2.38 26.93
CA GLY A 359 14.59 -1.88 25.55
C GLY A 359 14.00 -0.47 25.41
N VAL A 360 12.83 -0.22 26.01
CA VAL A 360 12.19 1.11 26.03
C VAL A 360 13.05 2.11 26.80
N ARG A 361 13.49 1.77 28.02
CA ARG A 361 14.33 2.67 28.84
C ARG A 361 15.66 3.00 28.16
N GLN A 362 16.25 2.05 27.44
CA GLN A 362 17.47 2.29 26.65
C GLN A 362 17.18 3.22 25.47
N ALA A 363 16.09 3.01 24.74
CA ALA A 363 15.71 3.85 23.62
C ALA A 363 15.48 5.31 24.03
N LEU A 364 14.85 5.55 25.18
CA LEU A 364 14.62 6.89 25.73
C LEU A 364 15.91 7.65 26.08
N ARG A 365 16.99 6.92 26.43
CA ARG A 365 18.29 7.51 26.77
C ARG A 365 19.18 7.72 25.55
N ARG A 366 19.01 6.90 24.51
CA ARG A 366 19.82 6.95 23.30
C ARG A 366 19.39 8.09 22.38
N SER A 367 20.30 9.01 22.10
CA SER A 367 20.09 10.09 21.14
C SER A 367 19.88 9.58 19.71
N GLU A 368 19.14 10.33 18.89
CA GLU A 368 18.93 9.96 17.48
C GLU A 368 20.25 9.90 16.68
N PRO A 369 21.19 10.86 16.79
CA PRO A 369 22.45 10.78 16.07
C PRO A 369 23.29 9.54 16.44
N GLU A 370 23.28 9.14 17.72
CA GLU A 370 23.97 7.92 18.15
C GLU A 370 23.33 6.65 17.56
N PHE A 371 21.99 6.59 17.54
CA PHE A 371 21.26 5.49 16.92
C PHE A 371 21.58 5.38 15.43
N LEU A 372 21.42 6.47 14.68
CA LEU A 372 21.64 6.48 13.23
C LEU A 372 23.08 6.11 12.87
N ARG A 373 24.07 6.68 13.56
CA ARG A 373 25.48 6.31 13.34
C ARG A 373 25.72 4.82 13.49
N ARG A 374 25.12 4.18 14.52
CA ARG A 374 25.27 2.74 14.74
C ARG A 374 24.50 1.91 13.70
N PHE A 375 23.28 2.33 13.38
CA PHE A 375 22.44 1.62 12.41
C PHE A 375 23.05 1.66 11.00
N HIS A 376 23.55 2.83 10.59
CA HIS A 376 24.16 3.05 9.28
C HIS A 376 25.56 2.44 9.14
N ALA A 377 26.25 2.11 10.24
CA ALA A 377 27.55 1.45 10.18
C ALA A 377 27.50 0.04 9.54
N ALA A 378 26.32 -0.58 9.46
CA ALA A 378 26.11 -1.88 8.83
C ALA A 378 25.76 -1.80 7.34
N VAL A 379 25.67 -0.60 6.76
CA VAL A 379 25.27 -0.41 5.36
C VAL A 379 26.47 -0.64 4.44
N GLU A 380 26.47 -1.80 3.78
CA GLU A 380 27.45 -2.13 2.75
C GLU A 380 27.01 -1.55 1.40
N ARG A 381 27.93 -0.80 0.76
CA ARG A 381 27.67 -0.18 -0.55
C ARG A 381 27.98 -1.12 -1.68
#